data_AF-A0A9E5JD20-F1
#
_entry.id   AF-A0A9E5JD20-F1
#
_cell.length_a   1.000
_cell.length_b   1.000
_cell.length_c   1.000
_cell.angle_alpha   90.00
_cell.angle_beta   90.00
_cell.angle_gamma   90.00
#
_symmetry.space_group_name_H-M   'P 1'
#
loop_
_entity.id
_entity.type
_entity.pdbx_description
1 polymer ?
#
loop_
_entity_poly.entity_id
_entity_poly.type
_entity_poly.pdbx_seq_one_letter_code
_entity_poly.pdbx_strand_id
1 'polypeptide(L)'
;MATQALNGYFDSPWPCEDAGPNRLQTLQGNQGLNIQAHEKLQSTSRRTHLSTMTVLGGPGEVYLLTHSVLASHFGFATYAQVALIDPISLATRVQSPRLSGGPMWPGGMAVLSNSHVLVVYGRHAHLLNRQCELMKSKQLPLNEPYNSFVVLANGLVVTKTKTKRLTDCIVSLSPIRVFTSIGKSAVFKVAPSPIPLWSTKHGKLWWPLIRPIVICALGASIDVLPMTLNLN
;
A
#
# COMPACT_ATOMS: atom_id res chain seq x y z
N MET A 1 -17.09 13.34 18.54
CA MET A 1 -16.27 13.91 17.45
C MET A 1 -16.41 13.04 16.23
N ALA A 2 -16.87 13.60 15.11
CA ALA A 2 -17.23 12.86 13.91
C ALA A 2 -16.02 12.11 13.34
N THR A 3 -16.15 10.79 13.22
CA THR A 3 -15.19 9.90 12.54
C THR A 3 -15.20 10.26 11.06
N GLN A 4 -14.42 11.26 10.66
CA GLN A 4 -14.32 11.69 9.27
C GLN A 4 -13.84 10.49 8.45
N ALA A 5 -14.75 9.98 7.62
CA ALA A 5 -14.59 8.71 6.95
C ALA A 5 -13.30 8.74 6.11
N LEU A 6 -12.54 7.64 6.16
CA LEU A 6 -11.30 7.42 5.42
C LEU A 6 -11.59 7.18 3.93
N ASN A 7 -12.35 8.09 3.30
CA ASN A 7 -12.91 7.89 1.97
C ASN A 7 -11.91 8.35 0.92
N GLY A 8 -11.05 7.44 0.49
CA GLY A 8 -10.09 7.67 -0.59
C GLY A 8 -8.84 8.41 -0.16
N TYR A 9 -8.20 9.02 -1.16
CA TYR A 9 -6.87 9.60 -1.04
C TYR A 9 -6.94 11.11 -0.87
N PHE A 10 -5.88 11.66 -0.28
CA PHE A 10 -5.70 13.11 -0.22
C PHE A 10 -5.57 13.68 -1.64
N ASP A 11 -6.03 14.91 -1.83
CA ASP A 11 -5.89 15.63 -3.08
C ASP A 11 -4.45 16.11 -3.23
N SER A 12 -3.60 15.24 -3.77
CA SER A 12 -2.21 15.54 -4.11
C SER A 12 -1.80 14.82 -5.40
N PRO A 13 -0.67 15.22 -6.03
CA PRO A 13 -0.22 14.59 -7.27
C PRO A 13 0.18 13.11 -7.13
N TRP A 14 0.47 12.64 -5.91
CA TRP A 14 0.94 11.28 -5.63
C TRP A 14 0.59 10.84 -4.20
N PRO A 15 -0.69 10.66 -3.84
CA PRO A 15 -1.11 10.45 -2.46
C PRO A 15 -0.86 9.03 -1.96
N CYS A 16 -0.60 8.07 -2.85
CA CYS A 16 -0.31 6.68 -2.50
C CYS A 16 0.60 6.02 -3.54
N GLU A 17 0.94 4.75 -3.29
CA GLU A 17 1.61 3.88 -4.26
C GLU A 17 0.97 3.97 -5.65
N ASP A 18 1.81 4.01 -6.68
CA ASP A 18 1.43 4.13 -8.09
C ASP A 18 0.47 5.29 -8.42
N ALA A 19 0.49 6.36 -7.62
CA ALA A 19 -0.23 7.62 -7.85
C ALA A 19 -1.77 7.57 -7.74
N GLY A 20 -2.33 6.55 -7.09
CA GLY A 20 -3.78 6.50 -6.82
C GLY A 20 -4.41 5.13 -7.00
N PRO A 21 -5.75 5.03 -6.92
CA PRO A 21 -6.47 3.77 -7.01
C PRO A 21 -6.31 3.07 -8.37
N ASN A 22 -6.09 3.85 -9.44
CA ASN A 22 -5.91 3.35 -10.80
C ASN A 22 -4.48 2.89 -11.11
N ARG A 23 -3.52 3.13 -10.19
CA ARG A 23 -2.11 2.73 -10.32
C ARG A 23 -1.45 3.11 -11.65
N LEU A 24 -1.73 4.32 -12.13
CA LEU A 24 -1.28 4.77 -13.44
C LEU A 24 0.22 5.08 -13.48
N GLN A 25 0.86 5.25 -12.32
CA GLN A 25 2.25 5.71 -12.21
C GLN A 25 2.51 7.05 -12.91
N THR A 26 1.46 7.87 -13.02
CA THR A 26 1.49 9.20 -13.60
C THR A 26 1.09 10.22 -12.54
N LEU A 27 1.74 11.39 -12.56
CA LEU A 27 1.34 12.49 -11.70
C LEU A 27 -0.07 12.94 -12.06
N GLN A 28 -0.95 13.03 -11.07
CA GLN A 28 -2.28 13.57 -11.30
C GLN A 28 -2.20 15.07 -11.61
N GLY A 29 -2.89 15.50 -12.67
CA GLY A 29 -3.09 16.92 -12.98
C GLY A 29 -1.87 17.72 -13.45
N ASN A 30 -0.71 17.10 -13.73
CA ASN A 30 0.51 17.81 -14.09
C ASN A 30 1.04 17.46 -15.50
N GLN A 31 1.52 18.47 -16.24
CA GLN A 31 2.12 18.32 -17.57
C GLN A 31 3.63 17.98 -17.53
N GLY A 32 4.08 17.30 -16.49
CA GLY A 32 5.51 17.05 -16.26
C GLY A 32 6.26 18.31 -15.77
N LEU A 33 7.57 18.38 -16.03
CA LEU A 33 8.44 19.43 -15.49
C LEU A 33 8.40 20.75 -16.29
N ASN A 34 7.79 20.77 -17.48
CA ASN A 34 7.69 21.94 -18.38
C ASN A 34 9.01 22.71 -18.60
N ILE A 35 10.12 21.98 -18.73
CA ILE A 35 11.47 22.56 -18.84
C ILE A 35 11.63 23.28 -20.18
N GLN A 36 12.03 24.54 -20.14
CA GLN A 36 12.31 25.35 -21.31
C GLN A 36 13.76 25.17 -21.80
N ALA A 37 14.04 25.53 -23.06
CA ALA A 37 15.35 25.32 -23.68
C ALA A 37 16.55 25.97 -22.95
N HIS A 38 16.29 27.02 -22.17
CA HIS A 38 17.31 27.75 -21.42
C HIS A 38 17.41 27.31 -19.94
N GLU A 39 16.52 26.45 -19.48
CA GLU A 39 16.48 25.99 -18.10
C GLU A 39 17.39 24.78 -17.88
N LYS A 40 17.94 24.67 -16.68
CA LYS A 40 18.76 23.53 -16.26
C LYS A 40 18.13 22.85 -15.08
N LEU A 41 18.05 21.52 -15.13
CA LEU A 41 17.62 20.72 -13.99
C LEU A 41 18.74 20.64 -12.95
N GLN A 42 18.35 20.83 -11.71
CA GLN A 42 19.16 20.51 -10.54
C GLN A 42 18.54 19.31 -9.83
N SER A 43 19.39 18.45 -9.27
CA SER A 43 18.95 17.27 -8.52
C SER A 43 19.68 17.22 -7.19
N THR A 44 18.92 17.16 -6.10
CA THR A 44 19.43 16.76 -4.80
C THR A 44 19.17 15.27 -4.62
N SER A 45 20.20 14.53 -4.21
CA SER A 45 20.10 13.10 -3.98
C SER A 45 20.63 12.75 -2.60
N ARG A 46 19.91 11.92 -1.85
CA ARG A 46 20.31 11.41 -0.54
C ARG A 46 20.24 9.89 -0.55
N ARG A 47 21.35 9.22 -0.20
CA ARG A 47 21.34 7.77 -0.04
C ARG A 47 20.58 7.40 1.23
N THR A 48 19.68 6.43 1.11
CA THR A 48 18.86 5.91 2.20
C THR A 48 18.95 4.39 2.21
N HIS A 49 18.89 3.79 3.39
CA HIS A 49 18.80 2.34 3.51
C HIS A 49 17.35 1.90 3.43
N LEU A 50 17.05 0.94 2.53
CA LEU A 50 15.78 0.22 2.48
C LEU A 50 14.55 1.15 2.36
N SER A 51 14.65 2.18 1.53
CA SER A 51 13.52 3.02 1.14
C SER A 51 12.56 2.21 0.27
N THR A 52 11.29 2.19 0.65
CA THR A 52 10.24 1.46 -0.06
C THR A 52 9.53 2.37 -1.05
N MET A 53 9.10 3.55 -0.60
CA MET A 53 8.33 4.48 -1.43
C MET A 53 8.26 5.86 -0.81
N THR A 54 7.83 6.80 -1.65
CA THR A 54 7.47 8.16 -1.28
C THR A 54 6.02 8.43 -1.65
N VAL A 55 5.31 9.18 -0.81
CA VAL A 55 4.00 9.76 -1.14
C VAL A 55 4.01 11.26 -0.84
N LEU A 56 3.16 11.99 -1.56
CA LEU A 56 2.98 13.43 -1.43
C LEU A 56 1.67 13.70 -0.70
N GLY A 57 1.67 14.66 0.22
CA GLY A 57 0.40 15.22 0.71
C GLY A 57 0.27 16.68 0.27
N GLY A 58 0.04 17.58 1.21
CA GLY A 58 -0.04 19.01 0.91
C GLY A 58 1.29 19.59 0.39
N PRO A 59 1.28 20.86 -0.07
CA PRO A 59 2.45 21.52 -0.60
C PRO A 59 3.68 21.40 0.32
N GLY A 60 4.79 20.89 -0.22
CA GLY A 60 6.04 20.72 0.52
C GLY A 60 6.08 19.54 1.50
N GLU A 61 5.06 18.69 1.51
CA GLU A 61 5.00 17.50 2.36
C GLU A 61 5.30 16.22 1.58
N VAL A 62 6.49 15.68 1.82
CA VAL A 62 7.01 14.46 1.19
C VAL A 62 7.26 13.42 2.27
N TYR A 63 6.51 12.31 2.24
CA TYR A 63 6.65 11.23 3.21
C TYR A 63 7.45 10.08 2.60
N LEU A 64 8.51 9.65 3.29
CA LEU A 64 9.37 8.54 2.92
C LEU A 64 9.15 7.36 3.85
N LEU A 65 8.81 6.20 3.29
CA LEU A 65 8.70 4.93 4.02
C LEU A 65 10.02 4.16 3.92
N THR A 66 10.61 3.83 5.07
CA THR A 66 11.76 2.93 5.20
C THR A 66 11.43 1.74 6.09
N HIS A 67 12.24 0.69 6.02
CA HIS A 67 12.05 -0.50 6.86
C HIS A 67 13.35 -1.19 7.24
N SER A 68 13.30 -2.07 8.23
CA SER A 68 14.37 -3.01 8.55
C SER A 68 14.17 -4.35 7.84
N VAL A 69 15.27 -4.94 7.36
CA VAL A 69 15.27 -6.27 6.73
C VAL A 69 16.25 -7.24 7.41
N LEU A 70 17.25 -6.74 8.12
CA LEU A 70 18.31 -7.60 8.66
C LEU A 70 17.76 -8.61 9.67
N ALA A 71 16.88 -8.16 10.56
CA ALA A 71 16.24 -8.99 11.58
C ALA A 71 15.48 -10.20 10.98
N SER A 72 14.89 -10.06 9.78
CA SER A 72 14.15 -11.16 9.17
C SER A 72 15.04 -12.32 8.69
N HIS A 73 16.32 -12.05 8.41
CA HIS A 73 17.28 -13.11 8.04
C HIS A 73 17.54 -14.07 9.21
N PHE A 74 17.25 -13.63 10.43
CA PHE A 74 17.37 -14.41 11.67
C PHE A 74 16.00 -14.82 12.24
N GLY A 75 14.91 -14.63 11.47
CA GLY A 75 13.55 -14.96 11.92
C GLY A 75 12.92 -13.99 12.92
N PHE A 76 13.56 -12.84 13.20
CA PHE A 76 13.03 -11.82 14.10
C PHE A 76 12.06 -10.87 13.40
N ALA A 77 11.19 -10.24 14.21
CA ALA A 77 10.26 -9.24 13.75
C ALA A 77 10.99 -8.01 13.18
N THR A 78 10.43 -7.46 12.11
CA THR A 78 10.91 -6.24 11.46
C THR A 78 10.04 -5.04 11.82
N TYR A 79 10.49 -3.85 11.44
CA TYR A 79 9.79 -2.59 11.65
C TYR A 79 9.87 -1.69 10.42
N ALA A 80 8.89 -0.79 10.28
CA ALA A 80 8.90 0.32 9.33
C ALA A 80 9.06 1.67 10.05
N GLN A 81 9.45 2.70 9.32
CA GLN A 81 9.44 4.08 9.78
C GLN A 81 8.99 5.01 8.66
N VAL A 82 8.27 6.07 9.02
CA VAL A 82 7.89 7.15 8.12
C VAL A 82 8.64 8.39 8.50
N ALA A 83 9.27 9.04 7.52
CA ALA A 83 9.91 10.33 7.69
C ALA A 83 9.20 11.36 6.81
N LEU A 84 8.85 12.52 7.37
CA LEU A 84 8.53 13.70 6.58
C LEU A 84 9.86 14.36 6.22
N ILE A 85 10.14 14.51 4.93
CA ILE A 85 11.40 15.07 4.44
C ILE A 85 11.16 16.43 3.78
N ASP A 86 12.17 17.27 3.84
CA ASP A 86 12.23 18.49 3.04
C ASP A 86 12.38 18.13 1.55
N PRO A 87 11.53 18.65 0.65
CA PRO A 87 11.53 18.25 -0.76
C PRO A 87 12.77 18.70 -1.53
N ILE A 88 13.54 19.67 -1.03
CA ILE A 88 14.70 20.25 -1.74
C ILE A 88 16.01 19.69 -1.20
N SER A 89 16.22 19.77 0.11
CA SER A 89 17.42 19.28 0.79
C SER A 89 17.39 17.78 1.10
N LEU A 90 16.19 17.16 1.03
CA LEU A 90 15.93 15.79 1.46
C LEU A 90 16.22 15.54 2.95
N ALA A 91 16.43 16.58 3.76
CA ALA A 91 16.63 16.46 5.20
C ALA A 91 15.36 15.94 5.88
N THR A 92 15.53 15.06 6.86
CA THR A 92 14.39 14.59 7.66
C THR A 92 13.92 15.72 8.56
N ARG A 93 12.65 16.12 8.44
CA ARG A 93 12.01 17.12 9.30
C ARG A 93 11.47 16.48 10.57
N VAL A 94 10.68 15.42 10.41
CA VAL A 94 10.16 14.61 11.53
C VAL A 94 10.13 13.13 11.13
N GLN A 95 10.16 12.25 12.13
CA GLN A 95 10.20 10.80 11.92
C GLN A 95 9.33 10.07 12.93
N SER A 96 8.62 9.05 12.46
CA SER A 96 7.80 8.20 13.30
C SER A 96 8.64 7.34 14.25
N PRO A 97 8.04 6.85 15.35
CA PRO A 97 8.61 5.71 16.07
C PRO A 97 8.77 4.50 15.14
N ARG A 98 9.49 3.48 15.60
CA ARG A 98 9.55 2.19 14.90
C ARG A 98 8.17 1.55 14.92
N LEU A 99 7.58 1.39 13.74
CA LEU A 99 6.27 0.81 13.53
C LEU A 99 6.41 -0.71 13.41
N SER A 100 5.73 -1.47 14.28
CA SER A 100 5.78 -2.93 14.29
C SER A 100 5.44 -3.54 12.92
N GLY A 101 6.24 -4.48 12.44
CA GLY A 101 5.99 -5.20 11.18
C GLY A 101 5.67 -6.68 11.37
N GLY A 102 6.43 -7.37 12.23
CA GLY A 102 6.36 -8.83 12.32
C GLY A 102 7.06 -9.49 11.12
N PRO A 103 6.44 -10.49 10.46
CA PRO A 103 6.97 -11.07 9.23
C PRO A 103 7.29 -9.99 8.19
N MET A 104 8.46 -10.10 7.56
CA MET A 104 8.98 -9.06 6.68
C MET A 104 8.38 -9.15 5.29
N TRP A 105 7.76 -8.04 4.88
CA TRP A 105 7.53 -7.71 3.48
C TRP A 105 7.34 -6.19 3.36
N PRO A 106 7.93 -5.52 2.36
CA PRO A 106 7.67 -4.11 2.11
C PRO A 106 6.21 -3.95 1.68
N GLY A 107 5.45 -3.21 2.48
CA GLY A 107 4.05 -2.90 2.20
C GLY A 107 3.90 -1.57 1.48
N GLY A 108 2.88 -0.78 1.84
CA GLY A 108 2.55 0.47 1.17
C GLY A 108 2.22 1.59 2.15
N MET A 109 2.13 2.80 1.62
CA MET A 109 1.77 4.01 2.36
C MET A 109 0.81 4.87 1.52
N ALA A 110 -0.09 5.57 2.20
CA ALA A 110 -0.99 6.54 1.57
C ALA A 110 -1.30 7.71 2.51
N VAL A 111 -1.44 8.90 1.95
CA VAL A 111 -2.14 10.02 2.57
C VAL A 111 -3.63 9.91 2.23
N LEU A 112 -4.45 9.89 3.26
CA LEU A 112 -5.89 9.68 3.16
C LEU A 112 -6.60 11.04 3.04
N SER A 113 -7.82 11.04 2.52
CA SER A 113 -8.60 12.28 2.32
C SER A 113 -8.85 13.08 3.60
N ASN A 114 -8.84 12.42 4.77
CA ASN A 114 -8.91 13.06 6.09
C ASN A 114 -7.53 13.47 6.66
N SER A 115 -6.51 13.56 5.80
CA SER A 115 -5.15 13.99 6.13
C SER A 115 -4.35 13.04 7.03
N HIS A 116 -4.85 11.86 7.38
CA HIS A 116 -4.02 10.86 8.06
C HIS A 116 -3.10 10.12 7.09
N VAL A 117 -2.01 9.57 7.61
CA VAL A 117 -1.08 8.71 6.87
C VAL A 117 -1.33 7.26 7.27
N LEU A 118 -1.76 6.43 6.33
CA LEU A 118 -1.91 4.98 6.51
C LEU A 118 -0.67 4.27 6.00
N VAL A 119 -0.13 3.38 6.81
CA VAL A 119 1.00 2.52 6.47
C VAL A 119 0.57 1.08 6.69
N VAL A 120 0.72 0.23 5.66
CA VAL A 120 0.66 -1.22 5.82
C VAL A 120 2.07 -1.74 5.68
N TYR A 121 2.56 -2.47 6.67
CA TYR A 121 3.90 -3.07 6.65
C TYR A 121 3.90 -4.40 7.41
N GLY A 122 4.48 -5.44 6.78
CA GLY A 122 4.43 -6.79 7.32
C GLY A 122 3.00 -7.19 7.65
N ARG A 123 2.73 -7.57 8.89
CA ARG A 123 1.41 -7.98 9.38
C ARG A 123 0.63 -6.84 10.07
N HIS A 124 0.96 -5.58 9.83
CA HIS A 124 0.36 -4.47 10.57
C HIS A 124 -0.12 -3.35 9.65
N ALA A 125 -1.19 -2.69 10.09
CA ALA A 125 -1.65 -1.41 9.58
C ALA A 125 -1.50 -0.35 10.69
N HIS A 126 -0.87 0.77 10.35
CA HIS A 126 -0.60 1.88 11.25
C HIS A 126 -1.22 3.15 10.69
N LEU A 127 -1.87 3.93 11.55
CA LEU A 127 -2.40 5.24 11.23
C LEU A 127 -1.59 6.29 11.97
N LEU A 128 -1.07 7.26 11.23
CA LEU A 128 -0.29 8.37 11.75
C LEU A 128 -0.99 9.69 11.41
N ASN A 129 -0.70 10.73 12.19
CA ASN A 129 -1.02 12.10 11.78
C ASN A 129 0.02 12.63 10.79
N ARG A 130 -0.15 13.89 10.34
CA ARG A 130 0.77 14.57 9.39
C ARG A 130 2.18 14.75 9.96
N GLN A 131 2.34 14.75 11.27
CA GLN A 131 3.61 14.92 11.97
C GLN A 131 4.33 13.59 12.20
N CYS A 132 3.90 12.52 11.53
CA CYS A 132 4.44 11.17 11.68
C CYS A 132 4.27 10.59 13.09
N GLU A 133 3.32 11.09 13.88
CA GLU A 133 3.01 10.54 15.20
C GLU A 133 2.05 9.36 15.04
N LEU A 134 2.38 8.23 15.68
CA LEU A 134 1.53 7.05 15.64
C LEU A 134 0.25 7.31 16.43
N MET A 135 -0.88 7.26 15.74
CA MET A 135 -2.20 7.41 16.37
C MET A 135 -2.76 6.06 16.76
N LYS A 136 -2.71 5.08 15.84
CA LYS A 136 -3.30 3.76 16.04
C LYS A 136 -2.55 2.68 15.27
N SER A 137 -2.55 1.46 15.79
CA SER A 137 -1.97 0.29 15.14
C SER A 137 -2.92 -0.90 15.23
N LYS A 138 -2.99 -1.69 14.15
CA LYS A 138 -3.80 -2.91 14.08
C LYS A 138 -2.96 -4.03 13.47
N GLN A 139 -2.93 -5.17 14.16
CA GLN A 139 -2.41 -6.41 13.58
C GLN A 139 -3.44 -7.01 12.63
N LEU A 140 -2.98 -7.45 11.46
CA LEU A 140 -3.80 -8.04 10.42
C LEU A 140 -4.09 -9.53 10.71
N PRO A 141 -5.23 -10.07 10.25
CA PRO A 141 -5.76 -11.33 10.75
C PRO A 141 -4.88 -12.55 10.44
N LEU A 142 -4.27 -12.62 9.25
CA LEU A 142 -3.41 -13.74 8.87
C LEU A 142 -1.99 -13.51 9.40
N ASN A 143 -1.35 -14.55 9.92
CA ASN A 143 0.06 -14.49 10.35
C ASN A 143 1.04 -14.56 9.18
N GLU A 144 0.87 -13.65 8.24
CA GLU A 144 1.62 -13.57 7.00
C GLU A 144 1.91 -12.09 6.72
N PRO A 145 2.94 -11.77 5.93
CA PRO A 145 3.19 -10.40 5.58
C PRO A 145 2.30 -9.93 4.41
N TYR A 146 1.80 -8.72 4.55
CA TYR A 146 0.89 -8.06 3.62
C TYR A 146 1.65 -7.09 2.72
N ASN A 147 1.26 -7.07 1.46
CA ASN A 147 1.84 -6.24 0.42
C ASN A 147 0.84 -5.18 0.01
N SER A 148 1.27 -3.92 0.07
CA SER A 148 0.56 -2.76 -0.44
C SER A 148 -0.93 -2.72 -0.02
N PHE A 149 -1.68 -1.77 -0.56
CA PHE A 149 -3.13 -1.74 -0.48
C PHE A 149 -3.73 -0.80 -1.53
N VAL A 150 -5.05 -0.86 -1.66
CA VAL A 150 -5.87 0.20 -2.26
C VAL A 150 -6.92 0.66 -1.27
N VAL A 151 -7.24 1.95 -1.29
CA VAL A 151 -8.34 2.53 -0.51
C VAL A 151 -9.54 2.68 -1.45
N LEU A 152 -10.65 2.03 -1.13
CA LEU A 152 -11.88 2.10 -1.90
C LEU A 152 -12.71 3.34 -1.52
N ALA A 153 -13.64 3.73 -2.38
CA ALA A 153 -14.48 4.91 -2.19
C ALA A 153 -15.35 4.86 -0.92
N ASN A 154 -15.77 3.67 -0.50
CA ASN A 154 -16.48 3.42 0.77
C ASN A 154 -15.54 3.37 1.98
N GLY A 155 -14.30 3.78 1.77
CA GLY A 155 -13.21 3.79 2.71
C GLY A 155 -12.44 2.48 2.77
N LEU A 156 -12.93 1.33 2.28
CA LEU A 156 -12.28 0.01 2.50
C LEU A 156 -10.79 -0.01 2.16
N VAL A 157 -9.93 -0.54 3.04
CA VAL A 157 -8.50 -0.78 2.75
C VAL A 157 -8.36 -2.23 2.35
N VAL A 158 -8.03 -2.46 1.09
CA VAL A 158 -7.87 -3.79 0.53
C VAL A 158 -6.39 -4.07 0.32
N THR A 159 -5.87 -5.10 0.97
CA THR A 159 -4.47 -5.50 0.89
C THR A 159 -4.37 -6.96 0.45
N LYS A 160 -3.24 -7.32 -0.17
CA LYS A 160 -2.96 -8.70 -0.55
C LYS A 160 -1.92 -9.30 0.38
N THR A 161 -2.06 -10.56 0.73
CA THR A 161 -1.01 -11.30 1.44
C THR A 161 -0.30 -12.25 0.49
N LYS A 162 1.00 -12.47 0.71
CA LYS A 162 1.73 -13.56 0.07
C LYS A 162 1.77 -14.75 1.01
N THR A 163 1.04 -15.81 0.72
CA THR A 163 1.09 -17.07 1.50
C THR A 163 1.56 -18.21 0.61
N LYS A 164 2.34 -19.14 1.17
CA LYS A 164 2.74 -20.38 0.49
C LYS A 164 1.62 -21.41 0.38
N ARG A 165 0.54 -21.24 1.16
CA ARG A 165 -0.55 -22.23 1.32
C ARG A 165 -1.81 -21.88 0.53
N LEU A 166 -1.95 -20.65 0.08
CA LEU A 166 -3.08 -20.17 -0.72
C LEU A 166 -2.53 -19.27 -1.83
N THR A 167 -2.94 -19.47 -3.08
CA THR A 167 -2.73 -18.47 -4.13
C THR A 167 -3.47 -17.18 -3.73
N ASP A 168 -2.74 -16.07 -3.69
CA ASP A 168 -3.15 -14.67 -3.46
C ASP A 168 -4.51 -14.45 -2.74
N CYS A 169 -4.47 -14.28 -1.41
CA CYS A 169 -5.66 -13.88 -0.65
C CYS A 169 -5.79 -12.35 -0.60
N ILE A 170 -6.98 -11.86 -0.92
CA ILE A 170 -7.35 -10.46 -0.75
C ILE A 170 -7.97 -10.31 0.64
N VAL A 171 -7.39 -9.43 1.45
CA VAL A 171 -7.96 -9.07 2.75
C VAL A 171 -8.53 -7.68 2.64
N SER A 172 -9.84 -7.58 2.87
CA SER A 172 -10.53 -6.32 2.98
C SER A 172 -10.64 -5.93 4.45
N LEU A 173 -10.09 -4.77 4.76
CA LEU A 173 -10.20 -4.10 6.03
C LEU A 173 -11.21 -2.97 5.86
N SER A 174 -12.12 -2.77 6.82
CA SER A 174 -13.11 -1.68 6.77
C SER A 174 -12.67 -0.42 7.52
N PRO A 175 -12.45 0.77 6.90
CA PRO A 175 -11.89 1.97 7.53
C PRO A 175 -12.85 2.96 8.16
N ILE A 176 -14.04 2.52 8.53
CA ILE A 176 -14.68 3.06 9.74
C ILE A 176 -14.47 2.12 10.94
N ARG A 177 -13.73 1.01 10.74
CA ARG A 177 -13.69 -0.18 11.60
C ARG A 177 -12.29 -0.86 11.68
N VAL A 178 -11.20 -0.27 11.15
CA VAL A 178 -9.84 -0.78 11.44
C VAL A 178 -9.45 -0.38 12.87
N PHE A 179 -10.02 0.71 13.36
CA PHE A 179 -9.51 1.43 14.51
C PHE A 179 -10.60 1.93 15.48
N THR A 180 -11.84 1.48 15.29
CA THR A 180 -12.95 1.56 16.24
C THR A 180 -13.36 0.11 16.55
N SER A 181 -13.74 -0.18 17.78
CA SER A 181 -13.79 -1.53 18.40
C SER A 181 -14.77 -2.56 17.80
N ILE A 182 -15.31 -2.36 16.58
CA ILE A 182 -16.42 -3.17 16.02
C ILE A 182 -16.11 -3.67 14.60
N GLY A 183 -14.84 -3.72 14.19
CA GLY A 183 -14.48 -4.08 12.82
C GLY A 183 -14.16 -5.52 12.55
N LYS A 184 -15.07 -6.21 11.86
CA LYS A 184 -14.80 -7.50 11.24
C LYS A 184 -13.79 -7.32 10.09
N SER A 185 -12.72 -8.10 10.11
CA SER A 185 -11.83 -8.27 8.95
C SER A 185 -12.39 -9.43 8.12
N ALA A 186 -12.46 -9.27 6.79
CA ALA A 186 -12.88 -10.34 5.90
C ALA A 186 -11.70 -10.77 5.03
N VAL A 187 -11.46 -12.08 4.99
CA VAL A 187 -10.44 -12.70 4.13
C VAL A 187 -11.19 -13.34 2.98
N PHE A 188 -10.90 -12.89 1.76
CA PHE A 188 -11.43 -13.45 0.53
C PHE A 188 -10.32 -14.23 -0.17
N LYS A 189 -10.62 -15.45 -0.58
CA LYS A 189 -9.75 -16.22 -1.46
C LYS A 189 -10.07 -15.83 -2.89
N VAL A 190 -9.06 -15.40 -3.64
CA VAL A 190 -9.22 -15.21 -5.09
C VAL A 190 -8.87 -16.53 -5.74
N ALA A 191 -9.86 -17.21 -6.32
CA ALA A 191 -9.57 -18.35 -7.18
C ALA A 191 -8.92 -17.83 -8.48
N PRO A 192 -7.86 -18.47 -8.99
CA PRO A 192 -7.38 -18.16 -10.32
C PRO A 192 -8.52 -18.41 -11.33
N SER A 193 -8.77 -17.45 -12.22
CA SER A 193 -9.64 -17.68 -13.39
C SER A 193 -9.12 -18.91 -14.14
N PRO A 194 -9.99 -19.83 -14.63
CA PRO A 194 -9.55 -20.82 -15.59
C PRO A 194 -8.95 -20.06 -16.78
N ILE A 195 -7.65 -20.28 -17.03
CA ILE A 195 -7.01 -19.83 -18.25
C ILE A 195 -7.67 -20.62 -19.38
N PRO A 196 -8.27 -20.00 -20.41
CA PRO A 196 -8.72 -20.78 -21.55
C PRO A 196 -7.50 -21.45 -22.17
N LEU A 197 -7.51 -22.79 -22.25
CA LEU A 197 -6.51 -23.56 -22.98
C LEU A 197 -6.59 -23.18 -24.46
N TRP A 198 -5.72 -22.28 -24.91
CA TRP A 198 -5.48 -22.10 -26.35
C TRP A 198 -4.54 -23.21 -26.81
N SER A 199 -5.08 -24.11 -27.64
CA SER A 199 -4.30 -25.13 -28.37
C SER A 199 -3.31 -24.44 -29.31
N THR A 200 -2.02 -24.65 -29.10
CA THR A 200 -0.97 -24.21 -30.03
C THR A 200 -0.74 -25.30 -31.08
N LYS A 201 -1.36 -25.14 -32.26
CA LYS A 201 -0.78 -25.72 -33.48
C LYS A 201 0.32 -24.77 -33.96
N HIS A 202 1.50 -25.33 -34.16
CA HIS A 202 2.75 -24.71 -34.66
C HIS A 202 3.66 -24.09 -33.58
N GLY A 203 4.63 -24.91 -33.15
CA GLY A 203 5.66 -24.54 -32.20
C GLY A 203 6.57 -23.42 -32.69
N LYS A 204 6.48 -22.27 -32.05
CA LYS A 204 7.57 -21.32 -31.83
C LYS A 204 7.37 -20.70 -30.45
N LEU A 205 8.32 -20.96 -29.54
CA LEU A 205 8.33 -20.45 -28.17
C LEU A 205 8.73 -18.97 -28.19
N TRP A 206 7.76 -18.07 -28.12
CA TRP A 206 7.99 -16.66 -27.82
C TRP A 206 7.70 -16.44 -26.34
N TRP A 207 8.72 -15.99 -25.58
CA TRP A 207 8.50 -15.44 -24.24
C TRP A 207 7.68 -14.15 -24.35
N PRO A 208 6.48 -14.04 -23.77
CA PRO A 208 5.81 -12.74 -23.71
C PRO A 208 6.27 -11.99 -22.45
N LEU A 209 6.71 -10.76 -22.71
CA LEU A 209 6.77 -9.65 -21.77
C LEU A 209 5.61 -9.69 -20.76
N ILE A 210 5.96 -9.51 -19.49
CA ILE A 210 5.06 -9.29 -18.37
C ILE A 210 4.11 -8.14 -18.73
N ARG A 211 2.86 -8.47 -19.06
CA ARG A 211 1.80 -7.47 -19.22
C ARG A 211 1.26 -7.08 -17.83
N PRO A 212 0.96 -5.79 -17.58
CA PRO A 212 0.34 -5.36 -16.34
C PRO A 212 -1.04 -6.03 -16.24
N ILE A 213 -1.31 -6.65 -15.08
CA ILE A 213 -2.63 -7.18 -14.76
C ILE A 213 -3.56 -5.98 -14.58
N VAL A 214 -4.26 -5.62 -15.65
CA VAL A 214 -5.43 -4.75 -15.62
C VAL A 214 -6.48 -5.49 -14.79
N ILE A 215 -6.86 -4.92 -13.65
CA ILE A 215 -8.05 -5.35 -12.92
C ILE A 215 -9.25 -4.91 -13.76
N CYS A 216 -9.64 -5.74 -14.73
CA CYS A 216 -10.92 -5.62 -15.40
C CYS A 216 -12.01 -5.94 -14.37
N ALA A 217 -12.70 -4.92 -13.89
CA ALA A 217 -13.97 -5.04 -13.19
C ALA A 217 -15.07 -5.47 -14.18
N LEU A 218 -15.01 -6.71 -14.66
CA LEU A 218 -16.10 -7.35 -15.41
C LEU A 218 -16.16 -8.82 -14.99
N GLY A 219 -17.12 -9.15 -14.11
CA GLY A 219 -17.70 -10.48 -14.02
C GLY A 219 -16.95 -11.58 -13.26
N ALA A 220 -16.22 -11.29 -12.17
CA ALA A 220 -15.73 -12.35 -11.28
C ALA A 220 -16.82 -12.73 -10.26
N SER A 221 -17.32 -13.97 -10.33
CA SER A 221 -18.18 -14.56 -9.31
C SER A 221 -17.43 -14.65 -7.98
N ILE A 222 -17.93 -13.98 -6.95
CA ILE A 222 -17.40 -14.05 -5.59
C ILE A 222 -18.00 -15.29 -4.93
N ASP A 223 -17.24 -16.38 -4.86
CA ASP A 223 -17.61 -17.52 -4.03
C ASP A 223 -17.40 -17.15 -2.55
N VAL A 224 -18.51 -16.81 -1.89
CA VAL A 224 -18.56 -16.60 -0.44
C VAL A 224 -18.50 -17.98 0.22
N LEU A 225 -17.36 -18.35 0.78
CA LEU A 225 -17.29 -19.54 1.66
C LEU A 225 -18.19 -19.33 2.89
N PRO A 226 -18.93 -20.35 3.33
CA PRO A 226 -19.81 -20.24 4.49
C PRO A 226 -18.99 -19.91 5.75
N MET A 227 -19.40 -18.84 6.44
CA MET A 227 -18.89 -18.45 7.76
C MET A 227 -19.17 -19.58 8.76
N THR A 228 -18.14 -20.22 9.29
CA THR A 228 -18.24 -20.88 10.60
C THR A 228 -18.09 -19.81 11.69
N LEU A 229 -19.23 -19.38 12.23
CA LEU A 229 -19.29 -18.69 13.51
C LEU A 229 -18.93 -19.67 14.61
N ASN A 230 -17.72 -19.57 15.17
CA ASN A 230 -17.49 -20.06 16.53
C ASN A 230 -17.71 -18.90 17.49
N LEU A 231 -18.85 -18.93 18.17
CA LEU A 231 -19.08 -18.18 19.40
C LEU A 231 -18.49 -19.02 20.52
N ASN A 232 -17.43 -18.51 21.15
CA ASN A 232 -17.06 -18.76 22.54
C ASN A 232 -16.23 -17.55 23.01
#